data_AF-A0A1R4IBG8-F1
#
_entry.id   AF-A0A1R4IBG8-F1
#
_cell.length_a   1.000
_cell.length_b   1.000
_cell.length_c   1.000
_cell.angle_alpha   90.00
_cell.angle_beta   90.00
_cell.angle_gamma   90.00
#
_symmetry.space_group_name_H-M   'P 1'
#
loop_
_entity.id
_entity.type
_entity.pdbx_description
1 polymer ?
#
loop_
_entity_poly.entity_id
_entity_poly.type
_entity_poly.pdbx_seq_one_letter_code
_entity_poly.pdbx_strand_id
1 'polypeptide(L)' 'MSNPSFMPLPLPDDDRQQEPTVEEDGETVLDPDADADNIDSADADRLASEEGEAEGSAE' A
#
# COMPACT_ATOMS: atom_id res chain seq x y z
N MET A 1 48.90 1.51 -0.24
CA MET A 1 47.79 1.90 0.66
C MET A 1 46.59 1.10 0.23
N SER A 2 46.10 0.16 1.06
CA SER A 2 44.89 -0.61 0.74
C SER A 2 43.68 0.31 0.88
N ASN A 3 42.90 0.46 -0.18
CA ASN A 3 41.65 1.18 -0.12
C ASN A 3 40.59 0.24 0.45
N PRO A 4 39.95 0.53 1.59
CA PRO A 4 38.86 -0.29 2.10
C PRO A 4 37.71 -0.21 1.09
N SER A 5 37.49 -1.32 0.38
CA SER A 5 36.38 -1.47 -0.56
C SER A 5 35.11 -1.64 0.27
N PHE A 6 34.47 -0.54 0.64
CA PHE A 6 33.13 -0.57 1.22
C PHE A 6 32.16 -0.94 0.09
N MET A 7 31.83 -2.24 -0.01
CA MET A 7 30.71 -2.67 -0.83
C MET A 7 29.43 -2.12 -0.19
N PRO A 8 28.62 -1.32 -0.91
CA PRO A 8 27.33 -0.89 -0.39
C PRO A 8 26.48 -2.14 -0.17
N LEU A 9 25.96 -2.29 1.06
CA LEU A 9 24.90 -3.26 1.32
C LEU A 9 23.62 -2.78 0.61
N PRO A 10 22.80 -3.69 0.07
CA PRO A 10 21.48 -3.30 -0.43
C PRO A 10 20.71 -2.61 0.70
N LEU A 11 20.11 -1.46 0.40
CA LEU A 11 19.14 -0.87 1.31
C LEU A 11 17.95 -1.85 1.42
N PRO A 12 17.35 -2.00 2.61
CA PRO A 12 16.07 -2.71 2.70
C PRO A 12 15.10 -2.01 1.74
N ASP A 13 14.38 -2.79 0.94
CA ASP A 13 13.27 -2.24 0.14
C ASP A 13 12.31 -1.53 1.09
N ASP A 14 12.25 -0.21 0.94
CA ASP A 14 11.27 0.65 1.60
C ASP A 14 9.96 0.64 0.79
N ASP A 15 9.61 -0.53 0.25
CA ASP A 15 8.30 -0.79 -0.35
C ASP A 15 7.25 -1.11 0.73
N ARG A 16 7.61 -0.96 2.01
CA ARG A 16 6.67 -0.97 3.14
C ARG A 16 5.92 0.35 3.25
N GLN A 17 5.49 0.91 2.12
CA GLN A 17 4.34 1.80 2.15
C GLN A 17 3.24 0.97 2.82
N GLN A 18 2.77 1.40 3.98
CA GLN A 18 1.60 0.78 4.58
C GLN A 18 0.49 0.90 3.54
N GLU A 19 0.16 -0.22 2.91
CA GLU A 19 -0.95 -0.23 1.98
C GLU A 19 -2.21 0.05 2.80
N PRO A 20 -3.11 0.91 2.31
CA PRO A 20 -4.34 1.27 3.04
C PRO A 20 -5.32 0.10 3.18
N THR A 21 -5.00 -1.04 2.57
CA THR A 21 -5.82 -2.24 2.47
C THR A 21 -4.99 -3.50 2.71
N VAL A 22 -5.61 -4.53 3.26
CA VAL A 22 -5.05 -5.86 3.50
C VAL A 22 -5.96 -6.94 2.92
N GLU A 23 -5.42 -8.07 2.52
CA GLU A 23 -6.22 -9.24 2.14
C GLU A 23 -6.64 -10.03 3.39
N GLU A 24 -7.95 -10.08 3.67
CA GLU A 24 -8.56 -10.86 4.74
C GLU A 24 -9.58 -11.85 4.14
N ASP A 25 -9.44 -13.14 4.42
CA ASP A 25 -10.30 -14.21 3.89
C ASP A 25 -10.45 -14.26 2.35
N GLY A 26 -9.46 -13.71 1.62
CA GLY A 26 -9.44 -13.65 0.16
C GLY A 26 -10.24 -12.47 -0.42
N GLU A 27 -10.62 -11.52 0.43
CA GLU A 27 -11.19 -10.23 0.06
C GLU A 27 -10.24 -9.10 0.44
N THR A 28 -10.18 -8.05 -0.38
CA THR A 28 -9.39 -6.87 -0.07
C THR A 28 -10.20 -5.95 0.82
N VAL A 29 -9.75 -5.73 2.06
CA VAL A 29 -10.44 -4.90 3.05
C VAL A 29 -9.55 -3.75 3.51
N LEU A 30 -10.15 -2.69 4.09
CA LEU A 30 -9.41 -1.60 4.72
C LEU A 30 -8.61 -2.11 5.93
N ASP A 31 -7.33 -1.74 6.01
CA ASP A 31 -6.48 -2.08 7.14
C ASP A 31 -6.91 -1.30 8.40
N PRO A 32 -7.37 -1.96 9.48
CA PRO A 32 -7.76 -1.27 10.71
C PRO A 32 -6.58 -0.65 11.47
N ASP A 33 -5.35 -1.09 11.20
CA ASP A 33 -4.12 -0.57 11.78
C ASP A 33 -3.49 0.54 10.91
N ALA A 34 -4.03 0.81 9.71
CA ALA A 34 -3.58 1.92 8.89
C ALA A 34 -3.96 3.26 9.52
N ASP A 35 -2.98 4.15 9.61
CA ASP A 35 -3.18 5.49 10.15
C ASP A 35 -3.98 6.34 9.15
N ALA A 36 -5.28 6.49 9.41
CA ALA A 36 -6.20 7.25 8.57
C ALA A 36 -5.78 8.72 8.37
N ASP A 37 -4.99 9.28 9.29
CA ASP A 37 -4.48 10.65 9.16
C ASP A 37 -3.31 10.75 8.16
N ASN A 38 -2.73 9.62 7.74
CA ASN A 38 -1.67 9.54 6.73
C ASN A 38 -2.16 9.09 5.35
N ILE A 39 -3.46 8.83 5.17
CA ILE A 39 -4.05 8.53 3.86
C ILE A 39 -4.19 9.84 3.06
N ASP A 40 -3.59 9.92 1.86
CA ASP A 40 -3.85 11.06 0.97
C ASP A 40 -5.31 11.01 0.50
N SER A 41 -5.99 12.15 0.54
CA SER A 41 -7.30 12.35 -0.08
C SER A 41 -7.40 11.80 -1.52
N ALA A 42 -6.31 11.89 -2.30
CA ALA A 42 -6.25 11.33 -3.64
C ALA A 42 -6.31 9.79 -3.66
N ASP A 43 -5.72 9.13 -2.68
CA ASP A 43 -5.77 7.67 -2.54
C ASP A 43 -7.12 7.22 -1.98
N ALA A 44 -7.71 7.99 -1.07
CA ALA A 44 -9.07 7.74 -0.57
C ALA A 44 -10.12 7.80 -1.70
N ASP A 45 -10.04 8.80 -2.59
CA ASP A 45 -10.94 8.91 -3.74
C ASP A 45 -10.77 7.74 -4.73
N ARG A 46 -9.55 7.21 -4.87
CA ARG A 46 -9.28 6.03 -5.71
C ARG A 46 -9.96 4.78 -5.12
N LEU A 47 -9.73 4.48 -3.85
CA LEU A 47 -10.35 3.33 -3.15
C LEU A 47 -11.89 3.40 -3.20
N ALA A 48 -12.46 4.59 -2.94
CA ALA A 48 -13.89 4.79 -3.01
C ALA A 48 -14.46 4.59 -4.43
N SER A 49 -13.66 4.84 -5.46
CA SER A 49 -14.06 4.59 -6.86
C SER A 49 -14.00 3.11 -7.22
N GLU A 50 -13.00 2.38 -6.74
CA GLU A 50 -12.84 0.94 -6.98
C GLU A 50 -13.96 0.11 -6.32
N GLU A 51 -14.39 0.46 -5.10
CA GLU A 51 -15.51 -0.18 -4.39
C GLU A 51 -16.85 -0.03 -5.15
N GLY A 52 -17.05 1.09 -5.85
CA GLY A 52 -18.27 1.36 -6.63
C GLY A 52 -18.38 0.59 -7.95
N GLU A 53 -17.29 0.04 -8.47
CA GLU A 53 -17.27 -0.74 -9.72
C GLU A 53 -17.64 -2.22 -9.52
N ALA A 54 -17.56 -2.73 -8.28
CA ALA A 54 -17.91 -4.12 -7.96
C ALA A 54 -19.44 -4.39 -7.96
N GLU A 55 -20.27 -3.35 -7.78
CA GLU A 55 -21.74 -3.49 -7.66
C GLU A 55 -22.53 -3.05 -8.91
N GLY A 56 -21.85 -2.82 -10.04
CA GLY A 56 -22.44 -2.20 -11.25
C GLY A 56 -22.74 -3.12 -12.45
N SER A 57 -22.64 -4.45 -12.32
CA SER A 57 -22.86 -5.40 -13.45
C SER A 57 -24.14 -6.21 -13.31
N ALA A 58 -25.30 -5.54 -13.26
CA ALA A 58 -26.60 -6.19 -13.47
C ALA A 58 -27.68 -5.16 -13.86
N GLU A 59 -27.69 -4.68 -15.10
CA GLU A 59 -28.94 -4.32 -15.78
C GLU A 59 -28.83 -4.35 -17.31
#